data_AF-A0A4R3RHZ5-F1
#
_entry.id   AF-A0A4R3RHZ5-F1
#
_cell.length_a   1.000
_cell.length_b   1.000
_cell.length_c   1.000
_cell.angle_alpha   90.00
_cell.angle_beta   90.00
_cell.angle_gamma   90.00
#
_symmetry.space_group_name_H-M   'P 1'
#
loop_
_entity.id
_entity.type
_entity.pdbx_description
1 polymer ?
#
loop_
_entity_poly.entity_id
_entity_poly.type
_entity_poly.pdbx_seq_one_letter_code
_entity_poly.pdbx_strand_id
1 'polypeptide(L)'
;MAGSLSRRRLAAPCERQAAREASPLPMSACMIRQLRARALAVFALRGLPEGVREPTGKEGLWRPIAGRSEGKMKRREIEALREQVRCAAVLEHAGFAIDAKESTRRAVKFRRGGEIIIVIYEGRGWFDPLSEAKGDVFRLVEHLDRVGFLEGAERVAALVGFQITEPEWRAAKHGERSDLSLPDRWQSRRHPWPRSASWRYLNRERRLPANVLRTAIKSDLLREGPQGSMWALHRDQAGVLTGWEARGPLYRGFASGGTKVLFRFGSDSASRLAVTEAAIDAMTLAAIEGLREGTLYLSTGGGWSPTTEAALEELATKPGVQLVAATDANPQGDMFAERLRTLADDVGCDWTRLRPPEEDWNESLKIMEREKRERTEGGGVPHARGPRQGKLRPVEPALDADGRDAGGSQGVMKD
;
A
#
# COMPACT_ATOMS: atom_id res chain seq x y z
N MET A 1 -30.34 63.34 44.05
CA MET A 1 -30.47 62.98 45.48
C MET A 1 -31.33 61.74 45.57
N ALA A 2 -31.02 60.65 46.26
CA ALA A 2 -29.84 60.18 46.99
C ALA A 2 -30.08 58.67 47.26
N GLY A 3 -29.09 57.79 47.04
CA GLY A 3 -28.55 56.90 48.09
C GLY A 3 -29.14 55.47 48.05
N SER A 4 -28.42 54.43 47.60
CA SER A 4 -27.37 53.63 48.28
C SER A 4 -27.93 52.82 49.46
N LEU A 5 -27.77 51.49 49.61
CA LEU A 5 -26.54 50.67 49.69
C LEU A 5 -26.93 49.19 49.44
N SER A 6 -26.28 48.45 48.53
CA SER A 6 -25.07 47.64 48.75
C SER A 6 -25.25 46.38 49.61
N ARG A 7 -25.23 45.20 48.97
CA ARG A 7 -24.27 44.12 49.28
C ARG A 7 -24.10 43.18 48.08
N ARG A 8 -22.97 43.38 47.38
CA ARG A 8 -22.33 42.40 46.48
C ARG A 8 -21.77 41.26 47.33
N ARG A 9 -21.84 40.02 46.84
CA ARG A 9 -20.80 39.01 47.08
C ARG A 9 -20.17 38.64 45.75
N LEU A 10 -18.86 38.85 45.70
CA LEU A 10 -17.92 38.51 44.64
C LEU A 10 -17.16 37.23 45.02
N ALA A 11 -16.64 36.58 43.97
CA ALA A 11 -15.48 35.68 43.95
C ALA A 11 -15.69 34.27 44.56
N ALA A 12 -15.14 33.19 44.01
CA ALA A 12 -14.00 33.05 43.11
C ALA A 12 -14.11 31.80 42.19
N PRO A 13 -13.38 31.79 41.06
CA PRO A 13 -13.17 30.62 40.22
C PRO A 13 -12.02 29.76 40.77
N CYS A 14 -12.16 28.43 40.83
CA CYS A 14 -11.07 27.54 41.21
C CYS A 14 -10.32 27.03 39.97
N GLU A 15 -9.21 27.72 39.75
CA GLU A 15 -7.92 27.35 39.18
C GLU A 15 -7.72 25.99 38.50
N ARG A 16 -7.13 26.12 37.30
CA ARG A 16 -6.28 25.14 36.65
C ARG A 16 -5.17 24.68 37.60
N GLN A 17 -5.14 23.41 37.95
CA GLN A 17 -3.90 22.75 38.37
C GLN A 17 -3.39 21.90 37.21
N ALA A 18 -2.39 22.46 36.54
CA ALA A 18 -1.42 21.71 35.79
C ALA A 18 -0.68 20.78 36.78
N ALA A 19 -0.91 19.48 36.66
CA ALA A 19 0.03 18.50 37.19
C ALA A 19 1.30 18.58 36.35
N ARG A 20 2.27 19.34 36.86
CA ARG A 20 3.68 19.26 36.46
C ARG A 20 4.20 17.92 36.96
N GLU A 21 4.22 16.91 36.11
CA GLU A 21 5.14 15.78 36.27
C GLU A 21 6.42 16.05 35.51
N ALA A 22 7.52 15.68 36.17
CA ALA A 22 8.85 16.21 35.97
C ALA A 22 9.43 15.93 34.58
N SER A 23 10.08 16.95 34.02
CA SER A 23 11.03 16.78 32.93
C SER A 23 12.15 15.82 33.36
N PRO A 24 12.47 14.76 32.59
CA PRO A 24 13.74 14.11 32.75
C PRO A 24 14.83 15.10 32.31
N LEU A 25 15.71 15.45 33.25
CA LEU A 25 16.90 16.24 32.97
C LEU A 25 17.73 15.52 31.88
N PRO A 26 18.31 16.26 30.91
CA PRO A 26 19.19 15.67 29.93
C PRO A 26 20.44 15.15 30.63
N MET A 27 20.74 13.87 30.43
CA MET A 27 22.01 13.26 30.84
C MET A 27 23.17 14.08 30.27
N SER A 28 24.04 14.54 31.17
CA SER A 28 25.19 15.37 30.87
C SER A 28 26.15 14.67 29.89
N ALA A 29 26.71 15.43 28.95
CA ALA A 29 27.66 15.00 27.91
C ALA A 29 28.97 14.38 28.46
N CYS A 30 29.12 14.29 29.79
CA CYS A 30 30.24 13.67 30.48
C CYS A 30 30.07 12.14 30.65
N MET A 31 28.85 11.58 30.69
CA MET A 31 28.64 10.12 30.83
C MET A 31 28.74 9.34 29.52
N ILE A 32 28.62 10.00 28.35
CA ILE A 32 28.79 9.36 27.03
C ILE A 32 30.28 9.12 26.69
N ARG A 33 31.23 9.77 27.41
CA ARG A 33 32.67 9.53 27.26
C ARG A 33 33.22 8.36 28.07
N GLN A 34 32.49 7.81 29.04
CA GLN A 34 32.98 6.69 29.88
C GLN A 34 32.50 5.30 29.46
N LEU A 35 31.55 5.18 28.52
CA LEU A 35 31.15 3.89 27.91
C LEU A 35 31.86 3.57 26.59
N ARG A 36 32.63 4.51 26.04
CA ARG A 36 33.54 4.27 24.89
C ARG A 36 34.94 3.78 25.29
N ALA A 37 35.25 3.70 26.58
CA ALA A 37 36.55 3.25 27.10
C ALA A 37 36.58 1.79 27.58
N ARG A 38 35.51 1.00 27.36
CA ARG A 38 35.45 -0.44 27.72
C ARG A 38 35.21 -1.41 26.56
N ALA A 39 35.19 -0.91 25.32
CA ALA A 39 35.17 -1.74 24.10
C ALA A 39 36.53 -1.73 23.36
N LEU A 40 37.60 -1.36 24.05
CA LEU A 40 39.00 -1.40 23.57
C LEU A 40 39.91 -2.27 24.47
N ALA A 41 39.33 -3.27 25.15
CA ALA A 41 40.08 -4.14 26.07
C ALA A 41 39.71 -5.64 25.98
N VAL A 42 39.31 -6.13 24.79
CA VAL A 42 39.14 -7.58 24.54
C VAL A 42 39.85 -8.04 23.25
N PHE A 43 40.65 -7.19 22.60
CA PHE A 43 41.51 -7.61 21.48
C PHE A 43 43.01 -7.41 21.75
N ALA A 44 43.39 -7.51 23.03
CA ALA A 44 44.77 -7.71 23.45
C ALA A 44 44.86 -9.11 24.06
N LEU A 45 45.11 -10.12 23.22
CA LEU A 45 45.74 -11.42 23.51
C LEU A 45 45.57 -12.35 22.29
N ARG A 46 46.31 -12.08 21.21
CA ARG A 46 46.90 -13.09 20.30
C ARG A 46 47.77 -12.36 19.26
N GLY A 47 48.96 -12.91 19.03
CA GLY A 47 50.12 -12.21 18.50
C GLY A 47 50.03 -11.69 17.06
N LEU A 48 50.90 -10.72 16.81
CA LEU A 48 51.34 -10.17 15.53
C LEU A 48 51.76 -11.25 14.52
N PRO A 49 51.75 -10.92 13.22
CA PRO A 49 53.05 -10.71 12.59
C PRO A 49 53.19 -9.34 11.91
N GLU A 50 54.46 -8.97 11.77
CA GLU A 50 55.03 -7.69 11.38
C GLU A 50 54.65 -7.21 9.98
N GLY A 51 54.67 -5.88 9.80
CA GLY A 51 54.82 -5.26 8.48
C GLY A 51 53.90 -4.07 8.20
N VAL A 52 53.93 -3.02 9.02
CA VAL A 52 53.37 -1.72 8.65
C VAL A 52 54.48 -0.88 8.00
N ARG A 53 54.32 -0.56 6.71
CA ARG A 53 54.92 0.63 6.09
C ARG A 53 53.79 1.61 5.80
N GLU A 54 53.95 2.84 6.28
CA GLU A 54 53.08 3.97 6.01
C GLU A 54 52.98 4.25 4.49
N PRO A 55 51.80 4.65 3.97
CA PRO A 55 51.73 5.24 2.65
C PRO A 55 51.97 6.75 2.77
N THR A 56 53.17 7.19 2.40
CA THR A 56 53.43 8.57 1.99
C THR A 56 52.56 8.90 0.78
N GLY A 57 51.90 10.06 0.84
CA GLY A 57 50.98 10.53 -0.18
C GLY A 57 51.60 10.61 -1.57
N LYS A 58 50.76 10.32 -2.57
CA LYS A 58 50.79 10.91 -3.92
C LYS A 58 49.47 10.55 -4.62
N GLU A 59 48.79 11.59 -5.06
CA GLU A 59 47.57 11.55 -5.86
C GLU A 59 47.79 10.69 -7.12
N GLY A 60 47.02 9.62 -7.25
CA GLY A 60 47.09 8.69 -8.38
C GLY A 60 46.19 9.15 -9.52
N LEU A 61 46.72 10.02 -10.37
CA LEU A 61 46.15 10.30 -11.69
C LEU A 61 46.20 9.01 -12.53
N TRP A 62 45.03 8.41 -12.80
CA TRP A 62 44.91 7.24 -13.68
C TRP A 62 45.26 7.64 -15.12
N ARG A 63 46.24 6.94 -15.73
CA ARG A 63 46.52 7.02 -17.17
C ARG A 63 45.93 5.80 -17.89
N PRO A 64 45.47 5.93 -19.14
CA PRO A 64 44.87 4.82 -19.87
C PRO A 64 45.97 3.81 -20.26
N ILE A 65 45.75 2.53 -19.94
CA ILE A 65 46.65 1.45 -20.35
C ILE A 65 46.13 0.89 -21.68
N ALA A 66 46.69 1.39 -22.78
CA ALA A 66 46.61 0.72 -24.07
C ALA A 66 47.53 -0.50 -24.05
N GLY A 67 46.95 -1.69 -24.23
CA GLY A 67 47.66 -2.92 -24.58
C GLY A 67 48.06 -3.80 -23.40
N ARG A 68 47.16 -4.71 -22.98
CA ARG A 68 47.59 -6.00 -22.42
C ARG A 68 46.62 -7.13 -22.77
N SER A 69 47.20 -8.19 -23.27
CA SER A 69 46.67 -9.53 -23.59
C SER A 69 45.77 -10.12 -22.49
N GLU A 70 44.72 -10.82 -22.94
CA GLU A 70 43.79 -11.70 -22.20
C GLU A 70 44.32 -12.19 -20.84
N GLY A 71 44.03 -11.43 -19.79
CA GLY A 71 44.47 -11.70 -18.43
C GLY A 71 43.31 -11.63 -17.47
N LYS A 72 43.00 -12.77 -16.85
CA LYS A 72 41.99 -12.93 -15.79
C LYS A 72 42.12 -11.78 -14.77
N MET A 73 41.16 -10.86 -14.74
CA MET A 73 41.14 -9.71 -13.83
C MET A 73 41.26 -10.22 -12.37
N LYS A 74 42.11 -9.60 -11.55
CA LYS A 74 42.34 -10.10 -10.19
C LYS A 74 41.08 -9.84 -9.35
N ARG A 75 40.70 -10.79 -8.50
CA ARG A 75 39.52 -10.67 -7.62
C ARG A 75 39.45 -9.35 -6.83
N ARG A 76 40.62 -8.85 -6.39
CA ARG A 76 40.74 -7.56 -5.69
C ARG A 76 40.36 -6.35 -6.55
N GLU A 77 40.67 -6.38 -7.84
CA GLU A 77 40.34 -5.31 -8.79
C GLU A 77 38.83 -5.27 -9.05
N ILE A 78 38.20 -6.45 -9.19
CA ILE A 78 36.75 -6.59 -9.33
C ILE A 78 36.02 -6.06 -8.08
N GLU A 79 36.51 -6.40 -6.88
CA GLU A 79 35.93 -5.93 -5.62
C GLU A 79 36.08 -4.40 -5.48
N ALA A 80 37.23 -3.83 -5.83
CA ALA A 80 37.44 -2.38 -5.81
C ALA A 80 36.46 -1.63 -6.74
N LEU A 81 36.22 -2.14 -7.94
CA LEU A 81 35.25 -1.55 -8.88
C LEU A 81 33.81 -1.62 -8.34
N ARG A 82 33.42 -2.73 -7.67
CA ARG A 82 32.10 -2.83 -7.00
C ARG A 82 31.92 -1.81 -5.87
N GLU A 83 33.01 -1.47 -5.21
CA GLU A 83 32.97 -0.50 -4.12
C GLU A 83 32.86 0.94 -4.63
N GLN A 84 33.58 1.25 -5.71
CA GLN A 84 33.72 2.59 -6.27
C GLN A 84 32.58 3.02 -7.20
N VAL A 85 32.01 2.11 -7.99
CA VAL A 85 31.02 2.45 -9.01
C VAL A 85 29.63 2.00 -8.57
N ARG A 86 28.70 2.96 -8.49
CA ARG A 86 27.28 2.70 -8.18
C ARG A 86 26.51 2.39 -9.46
N CYS A 87 25.45 1.58 -9.35
CA CYS A 87 24.53 1.28 -10.46
C CYS A 87 23.91 2.54 -11.07
N ALA A 88 23.68 3.57 -10.25
CA ALA A 88 23.18 4.87 -10.71
C ALA A 88 24.10 5.53 -11.76
N ALA A 89 25.42 5.40 -11.63
CA ALA A 89 26.37 5.97 -12.57
C ALA A 89 26.25 5.33 -13.96
N VAL A 90 26.09 4.00 -13.99
CA VAL A 90 25.85 3.25 -15.23
C VAL A 90 24.53 3.70 -15.88
N LEU A 91 23.46 3.83 -15.08
CA LEU A 91 22.13 4.18 -15.58
C LEU A 91 22.08 5.61 -16.12
N GLU A 92 22.64 6.59 -15.40
CA GLU A 92 22.72 7.98 -15.89
C GLU A 92 23.57 8.07 -17.15
N HIS A 93 24.71 7.38 -17.21
CA HIS A 93 25.54 7.31 -18.41
C HIS A 93 24.79 6.69 -19.60
N ALA A 94 23.95 5.68 -19.34
CA ALA A 94 23.08 5.05 -20.34
C ALA A 94 21.82 5.86 -20.69
N GLY A 95 21.67 7.08 -20.15
CA GLY A 95 20.56 7.99 -20.47
C GLY A 95 19.27 7.71 -19.71
N PHE A 96 19.31 6.95 -18.61
CA PHE A 96 18.16 6.81 -17.72
C PHE A 96 18.01 8.06 -16.84
N ALA A 97 16.76 8.47 -16.64
CA ALA A 97 16.39 9.54 -15.72
C ALA A 97 15.76 8.97 -14.45
N ILE A 98 15.98 9.63 -13.31
CA ILE A 98 15.35 9.27 -12.04
C ILE A 98 13.87 9.63 -12.07
N ASP A 99 13.01 8.66 -11.83
CA ASP A 99 11.59 8.89 -11.54
C ASP A 99 11.43 9.26 -10.06
N ALA A 100 11.60 10.54 -9.75
CA ALA A 100 11.56 11.03 -8.37
C ALA A 100 10.18 10.81 -7.70
N LYS A 101 9.10 10.66 -8.46
CA LYS A 101 7.75 10.43 -7.94
C LYS A 101 7.55 8.99 -7.47
N GLU A 102 8.16 8.04 -8.17
CA GLU A 102 8.05 6.62 -7.87
C GLU A 102 9.29 6.03 -7.17
N SER A 103 10.29 6.87 -6.89
CA SER A 103 11.48 6.51 -6.13
C SER A 103 11.31 6.69 -4.63
N THR A 104 12.07 5.93 -3.85
CA THR A 104 12.22 6.09 -2.41
C THR A 104 13.71 6.13 -2.05
N ARG A 105 14.06 6.60 -0.84
CA ARG A 105 15.47 6.63 -0.39
C ARG A 105 16.19 5.27 -0.47
N ARG A 106 15.45 4.17 -0.32
CA ARG A 106 16.02 2.80 -0.31
C ARG A 106 15.94 2.10 -1.67
N ALA A 107 15.11 2.59 -2.57
CA ALA A 107 14.87 2.01 -3.88
C ALA A 107 14.63 3.16 -4.87
N VAL A 108 15.62 3.45 -5.71
CA VAL A 108 15.58 4.55 -6.68
C VAL A 108 15.20 3.98 -8.04
N LYS A 109 14.09 4.48 -8.60
CA LYS A 109 13.56 4.03 -9.87
C LYS A 109 14.10 4.91 -10.99
N PHE A 110 14.70 4.27 -11.98
CA PHE A 110 15.24 4.85 -13.20
C PHE A 110 14.35 4.48 -14.38
N ARG A 111 14.11 5.43 -15.29
CA ARG A 111 13.32 5.23 -16.51
C ARG A 111 14.06 5.74 -17.74
N ARG A 112 13.95 5.00 -18.84
CA ARG A 112 14.36 5.41 -20.19
C ARG A 112 13.32 4.93 -21.18
N GLY A 113 12.48 5.83 -21.69
CA GLY A 113 11.30 5.44 -22.48
C GLY A 113 10.40 4.49 -21.68
N GLY A 114 10.19 3.26 -22.17
CA GLY A 114 9.43 2.20 -21.50
C GLY A 114 10.23 1.31 -20.54
N GLU A 115 11.56 1.43 -20.53
CA GLU A 115 12.43 0.61 -19.67
C GLU A 115 12.43 1.15 -18.24
N ILE A 116 12.44 0.25 -17.26
CA ILE A 116 12.46 0.58 -15.84
C ILE A 116 13.56 -0.24 -15.17
N ILE A 117 14.42 0.42 -14.40
CA ILE A 117 15.39 -0.25 -13.53
C ILE A 117 15.27 0.31 -12.12
N ILE A 118 15.22 -0.55 -11.11
CA ILE A 118 15.13 -0.14 -9.71
C ILE A 118 16.44 -0.47 -9.00
N VAL A 119 17.12 0.58 -8.53
CA VAL A 119 18.38 0.49 -7.80
C VAL A 119 18.12 0.43 -6.30
N ILE A 120 18.68 -0.58 -5.64
CA ILE A 120 18.52 -0.92 -4.22
C ILE A 120 19.88 -1.07 -3.54
N TYR A 121 19.89 -1.36 -2.23
CA TYR A 121 21.10 -1.57 -1.44
C TYR A 121 22.13 -0.44 -1.58
N GLU A 122 21.67 0.80 -1.38
CA GLU A 122 22.52 2.00 -1.41
C GLU A 122 23.29 2.20 -2.74
N GLY A 123 22.69 1.77 -3.86
CA GLY A 123 23.30 1.91 -5.18
C GLY A 123 24.09 0.69 -5.65
N ARG A 124 24.19 -0.37 -4.84
CA ARG A 124 25.02 -1.54 -5.13
C ARG A 124 24.29 -2.67 -5.84
N GLY A 125 22.97 -2.70 -5.75
CA GLY A 125 22.15 -3.71 -6.42
C GLY A 125 21.07 -3.08 -7.27
N TRP A 126 20.57 -3.83 -8.23
CA TRP A 126 19.46 -3.43 -9.07
C TRP A 126 18.60 -4.63 -9.46
N PHE A 127 17.37 -4.36 -9.89
CA PHE A 127 16.53 -5.31 -10.60
C PHE A 127 15.64 -4.59 -11.63
N ASP A 128 15.29 -5.31 -12.69
CA ASP A 128 14.29 -4.91 -13.67
C ASP A 128 12.92 -5.47 -13.24
N PRO A 129 11.90 -4.64 -12.96
CA PRO A 129 10.58 -5.11 -12.58
C PRO A 129 9.80 -5.78 -13.72
N LEU A 130 10.27 -5.65 -14.97
CA LEU A 130 9.67 -6.24 -16.17
C LEU A 130 10.40 -7.51 -16.64
N SER A 131 11.40 -7.97 -15.88
CA SER A 131 12.09 -9.24 -16.14
C SER A 131 12.62 -9.87 -14.85
N GLU A 132 13.37 -10.97 -14.95
CA GLU A 132 14.06 -11.57 -13.79
C GLU A 132 15.47 -11.01 -13.59
N ALA A 133 15.87 -10.07 -14.45
CA ALA A 133 17.21 -9.52 -14.44
C ALA A 133 17.45 -8.72 -13.16
N LYS A 134 18.53 -9.07 -12.46
CA LYS A 134 18.98 -8.43 -11.24
C LYS A 134 20.46 -8.69 -11.04
N GLY A 135 21.10 -7.86 -10.21
CA GLY A 135 22.47 -8.11 -9.81
C GLY A 135 23.18 -6.87 -9.33
N ASP A 136 24.49 -6.90 -9.49
CA ASP A 136 25.40 -5.80 -9.19
C ASP A 136 25.67 -4.95 -10.44
N VAL A 137 26.58 -3.99 -10.29
CA VAL A 137 27.00 -3.05 -11.35
C VAL A 137 27.52 -3.74 -12.61
N PHE A 138 28.16 -4.91 -12.53
CA PHE A 138 28.65 -5.62 -13.73
C PHE A 138 27.50 -6.30 -14.45
N ARG A 139 26.63 -6.99 -13.69
CA ARG A 139 25.40 -7.57 -14.26
C ARG A 139 24.52 -6.51 -14.92
N LEU A 140 24.54 -5.28 -14.39
CA LEU A 140 23.82 -4.15 -14.98
C LEU A 140 24.34 -3.80 -16.38
N VAL A 141 25.66 -3.68 -16.52
CA VAL A 141 26.28 -3.38 -17.82
C VAL A 141 26.09 -4.53 -18.80
N GLU A 142 26.27 -5.79 -18.36
CA GLU A 142 25.96 -6.97 -19.19
C GLU A 142 24.51 -6.93 -19.69
N HIS A 143 23.57 -6.53 -18.83
CA HIS A 143 22.16 -6.47 -19.15
C HIS A 143 21.80 -5.34 -20.14
N LEU A 144 22.32 -4.13 -19.91
CA LEU A 144 22.01 -2.95 -20.72
C LEU A 144 22.70 -2.99 -22.09
N ASP A 145 23.96 -3.43 -22.12
CA ASP A 145 24.81 -3.33 -23.30
C ASP A 145 24.95 -4.66 -24.06
N ARG A 146 24.42 -5.76 -23.50
CA ARG A 146 24.50 -7.12 -24.07
C ARG A 146 25.93 -7.60 -24.33
N VAL A 147 26.86 -7.15 -23.47
CA VAL A 147 28.29 -7.48 -23.52
C VAL A 147 28.65 -8.59 -22.53
N GLY A 148 29.79 -9.24 -22.75
CA GLY A 148 30.37 -10.18 -21.78
C GLY A 148 31.06 -9.48 -20.60
N PHE A 149 31.38 -10.24 -19.56
CA PHE A 149 31.94 -9.72 -18.29
C PHE A 149 33.20 -8.86 -18.45
N LEU A 150 34.13 -9.24 -19.33
CA LEU A 150 35.40 -8.53 -19.49
C LEU A 150 35.19 -7.11 -20.04
N GLU A 151 34.44 -7.00 -21.14
CA GLU A 151 34.06 -5.71 -21.72
C GLU A 151 33.17 -4.91 -20.77
N GLY A 152 32.25 -5.58 -20.05
CA GLY A 152 31.45 -4.95 -19.01
C GLY A 152 32.29 -4.35 -17.89
N ALA A 153 33.35 -5.03 -17.46
CA ALA A 153 34.25 -4.54 -16.42
C ALA A 153 35.08 -3.33 -16.88
N GLU A 154 35.49 -3.28 -18.15
CA GLU A 154 36.16 -2.10 -18.72
C GLU A 154 35.24 -0.88 -18.75
N ARG A 155 33.96 -1.07 -19.13
CA ARG A 155 32.95 -0.01 -19.11
C ARG A 155 32.65 0.49 -17.68
N VAL A 156 32.59 -0.42 -16.70
CA VAL A 156 32.49 -0.03 -15.28
C VAL A 156 33.72 0.76 -14.84
N ALA A 157 34.93 0.32 -15.20
CA ALA A 157 36.15 1.03 -14.85
C ALA A 157 36.21 2.46 -15.43
N ALA A 158 35.65 2.68 -16.62
CA ALA A 158 35.55 4.00 -17.25
C ALA A 158 34.62 4.97 -16.47
N LEU A 159 33.76 4.46 -15.60
CA LEU A 159 32.82 5.26 -14.78
C LEU A 159 33.36 5.55 -13.37
N VAL A 160 34.60 5.17 -13.06
CA VAL A 160 35.25 5.52 -11.79
C VAL A 160 35.38 7.04 -11.70
N GLY A 161 34.81 7.63 -10.65
CA GLY A 161 34.80 9.08 -10.44
C GLY A 161 33.66 9.83 -11.15
N PHE A 162 32.75 9.12 -11.83
CA PHE A 162 31.54 9.71 -12.41
C PHE A 162 30.64 10.26 -11.29
N GLN A 163 30.33 11.57 -11.35
CA GLN A 163 29.42 12.20 -10.40
C GLN A 163 27.99 12.04 -10.88
N ILE A 164 27.21 11.25 -10.14
CA ILE A 164 25.78 11.09 -10.35
C ILE A 164 25.02 12.33 -9.86
N THR A 165 23.91 12.64 -10.52
CA THR A 165 22.98 13.66 -10.05
C THR A 165 22.18 13.06 -8.89
N GLU A 166 22.71 13.14 -7.66
CA GLU A 166 21.98 12.64 -6.49
C GLU A 166 20.69 13.45 -6.30
N PRO A 167 19.51 12.80 -6.19
CA PRO A 167 18.28 13.50 -5.92
C PRO A 167 18.34 14.11 -4.53
N GLU A 168 18.06 15.41 -4.43
CA GLU A 168 17.85 16.07 -3.14
C GLU A 168 16.58 15.50 -2.49
N TRP A 169 16.77 14.51 -1.63
CA TRP A 169 15.71 14.01 -0.77
C TRP A 169 15.34 15.13 0.19
N ARG A 170 14.27 15.88 -0.10
CA ARG A 170 13.58 16.64 0.95
C ARG A 170 13.23 15.63 2.02
N ALA A 171 13.90 15.72 3.16
CA ALA A 171 13.56 14.92 4.31
C ALA A 171 12.07 15.15 4.57
N ALA A 172 11.25 14.16 4.24
CA ALA A 172 9.89 14.12 4.76
C ALA A 172 10.10 14.23 6.27
N LYS A 173 9.55 15.30 6.88
CA LYS A 173 9.59 15.52 8.33
C LYS A 173 9.39 14.15 8.95
N HIS A 174 10.40 13.68 9.66
CA HIS A 174 10.35 12.39 10.32
C HIS A 174 8.98 12.31 11.01
N GLY A 175 8.05 11.53 10.47
CA GLY A 175 7.10 10.87 11.35
C GLY A 175 8.03 10.09 12.24
N GLU A 176 8.05 10.44 13.53
CA GLU A 176 8.82 9.73 14.55
C GLU A 176 8.85 8.27 14.16
N ARG A 177 10.06 7.68 14.10
CA ARG A 177 10.13 6.23 14.18
C ARG A 177 9.36 5.89 15.44
N SER A 178 8.16 5.39 15.26
CA SER A 178 7.32 5.04 16.38
C SER A 178 8.06 3.91 17.06
N ASP A 179 8.50 4.15 18.30
CA ASP A 179 9.18 3.15 19.14
C ASP A 179 8.25 1.97 19.49
N LEU A 180 6.99 2.05 19.08
CA LEU A 180 5.98 1.02 19.21
C LEU A 180 6.25 -0.17 18.29
N SER A 181 5.97 -1.36 18.80
CA SER A 181 5.98 -2.60 18.02
C SER A 181 4.95 -2.56 16.88
N LEU A 182 5.08 -3.45 15.89
CA LEU A 182 4.10 -3.55 14.80
C LEU A 182 2.66 -3.81 15.31
N PRO A 183 2.43 -4.77 16.24
CA PRO A 183 1.12 -4.96 16.86
C PRO A 183 0.58 -3.69 17.53
N ASP A 184 1.39 -2.98 18.31
CA ASP A 184 0.95 -1.77 19.01
C ASP A 184 0.56 -0.67 18.03
N ARG A 185 1.36 -0.50 16.96
CA ARG A 185 1.05 0.45 15.89
C ARG A 185 -0.26 0.11 15.18
N TRP A 186 -0.51 -1.18 14.92
CA TRP A 186 -1.77 -1.64 14.32
C TRP A 186 -2.96 -1.37 15.24
N GLN A 187 -2.85 -1.75 16.51
CA GLN A 187 -3.92 -1.56 17.49
C GLN A 187 -4.19 -0.10 17.83
N SER A 188 -3.18 0.77 17.72
CA SER A 188 -3.35 2.21 17.92
C SER A 188 -4.24 2.88 16.87
N ARG A 189 -4.47 2.23 15.72
CA ARG A 189 -5.30 2.76 14.64
C ARG A 189 -6.75 2.31 14.78
N ARG A 190 -7.66 3.16 14.31
CA ARG A 190 -9.10 2.87 14.26
C ARG A 190 -9.43 2.02 13.04
N HIS A 191 -10.54 1.29 13.10
CA HIS A 191 -11.13 0.71 11.91
C HIS A 191 -11.76 1.82 11.03
N PRO A 192 -11.73 1.70 9.70
CA PRO A 192 -12.50 2.58 8.83
C PRO A 192 -14.00 2.49 9.15
N TRP A 193 -14.68 3.62 9.31
CA TRP A 193 -16.15 3.69 9.46
C TRP A 193 -16.81 4.48 8.31
N PRO A 194 -18.14 4.42 8.07
CA PRO A 194 -18.80 5.03 6.91
C PRO A 194 -18.52 6.53 6.62
N ARG A 195 -18.03 7.28 7.61
CA ARG A 195 -17.73 8.72 7.49
C ARG A 195 -16.23 9.05 7.49
N SER A 196 -15.35 8.06 7.64
CA SER A 196 -13.90 8.26 7.69
C SER A 196 -13.35 8.64 6.32
N ALA A 197 -12.16 9.23 6.31
CA ALA A 197 -11.45 9.48 5.06
C ALA A 197 -11.12 8.15 4.35
N SER A 198 -10.60 7.15 5.07
CA SER A 198 -10.25 5.84 4.51
C SER A 198 -11.46 5.09 3.95
N TRP A 199 -12.62 5.14 4.62
CA TRP A 199 -13.85 4.56 4.07
C TRP A 199 -14.31 5.30 2.82
N ARG A 200 -14.32 6.64 2.83
CA ARG A 200 -14.71 7.40 1.64
C ARG A 200 -13.80 7.09 0.46
N TYR A 201 -12.50 6.98 0.69
CA TYR A 201 -11.54 6.51 -0.31
C TYR A 201 -11.92 5.13 -0.85
N LEU A 202 -12.07 4.13 0.03
CA LEU A 202 -12.38 2.76 -0.39
C LEU A 202 -13.76 2.62 -1.07
N ASN A 203 -14.79 3.26 -0.53
CA ASN A 203 -16.16 3.09 -0.99
C ASN A 203 -16.55 4.02 -2.14
N ARG A 204 -16.09 5.27 -2.14
CA ARG A 204 -16.46 6.25 -3.17
C ARG A 204 -15.47 6.28 -4.32
N GLU A 205 -14.17 6.33 -4.03
CA GLU A 205 -13.14 6.42 -5.06
C GLU A 205 -12.81 5.04 -5.63
N ARG A 206 -12.57 4.05 -4.76
CA ARG A 206 -12.28 2.66 -5.16
C ARG A 206 -13.52 1.80 -5.39
N ARG A 207 -14.72 2.36 -5.17
CA ARG A 207 -16.02 1.73 -5.45
C ARG A 207 -16.26 0.37 -4.77
N LEU A 208 -15.49 0.04 -3.73
CA LEU A 208 -15.68 -1.19 -2.97
C LEU A 208 -17.04 -1.17 -2.25
N PRO A 209 -17.89 -2.19 -2.47
CA PRO A 209 -19.20 -2.27 -1.82
C PRO A 209 -19.12 -2.30 -0.29
N ALA A 210 -20.12 -1.70 0.37
CA ALA A 210 -20.13 -1.57 1.83
C ALA A 210 -20.16 -2.92 2.57
N ASN A 211 -20.76 -3.96 1.99
CA ASN A 211 -20.75 -5.32 2.55
C ASN A 211 -19.33 -5.90 2.57
N VAL A 212 -18.56 -5.77 1.49
CA VAL A 212 -17.16 -6.22 1.42
C VAL A 212 -16.29 -5.52 2.47
N LEU A 213 -16.42 -4.19 2.57
CA LEU A 213 -15.68 -3.41 3.57
C LEU A 213 -16.04 -3.83 4.99
N ARG A 214 -17.33 -4.01 5.30
CA ARG A 214 -17.78 -4.48 6.61
C ARG A 214 -17.22 -5.87 6.95
N THR A 215 -17.19 -6.79 5.98
CA THR A 215 -16.60 -8.11 6.18
C THR A 215 -15.11 -8.00 6.50
N ALA A 216 -14.35 -7.22 5.72
CA ALA A 216 -12.92 -7.03 5.96
C ALA A 216 -12.63 -6.36 7.32
N ILE A 217 -13.45 -5.38 7.72
CA ILE A 217 -13.35 -4.72 9.04
C ILE A 217 -13.66 -5.70 10.17
N LYS A 218 -14.72 -6.50 10.03
CA LYS A 218 -15.12 -7.51 11.03
C LYS A 218 -14.03 -8.55 11.23
N SER A 219 -13.30 -8.90 10.18
CA SER A 219 -12.15 -9.81 10.22
C SER A 219 -10.84 -9.16 10.68
N ASP A 220 -10.90 -7.92 11.17
CA ASP A 220 -9.73 -7.15 11.64
C ASP A 220 -8.65 -6.92 10.57
N LEU A 221 -9.02 -6.83 9.29
CA LEU A 221 -8.05 -6.73 8.19
C LEU A 221 -7.71 -5.30 7.78
N LEU A 222 -8.52 -4.32 8.20
CA LEU A 222 -8.39 -2.93 7.79
C LEU A 222 -8.26 -1.97 8.99
N ARG A 223 -7.37 -0.99 8.82
CA ARG A 223 -7.19 0.16 9.73
C ARG A 223 -7.11 1.47 8.96
N GLU A 224 -7.43 2.57 9.64
CA GLU A 224 -7.21 3.92 9.14
C GLU A 224 -5.72 4.28 9.25
N GLY A 225 -5.15 4.70 8.13
CA GLY A 225 -3.82 5.24 8.03
C GLY A 225 -3.79 6.77 7.92
N PRO A 226 -2.59 7.37 7.98
CA PRO A 226 -2.42 8.81 7.79
C PRO A 226 -3.00 9.29 6.45
N GLN A 227 -3.45 10.55 6.41
CA GLN A 227 -3.90 11.22 5.18
C GLN A 227 -5.03 10.49 4.43
N GLY A 228 -5.90 9.79 5.17
CA GLY A 228 -7.02 9.04 4.59
C GLY A 228 -6.60 7.77 3.85
N SER A 229 -5.36 7.30 4.03
CA SER A 229 -4.97 5.97 3.57
C SER A 229 -5.68 4.87 4.36
N MET A 230 -5.89 3.74 3.74
CA MET A 230 -6.18 2.47 4.40
C MET A 230 -4.87 1.76 4.71
N TRP A 231 -4.86 0.96 5.77
CA TRP A 231 -3.87 -0.06 6.06
C TRP A 231 -4.55 -1.42 5.93
N ALA A 232 -3.95 -2.34 5.17
CA ALA A 232 -4.42 -3.70 4.97
C ALA A 232 -3.41 -4.69 5.56
N LEU A 233 -3.89 -5.50 6.50
CA LEU A 233 -3.08 -6.36 7.34
C LEU A 233 -2.40 -7.49 6.55
N HIS A 234 -1.11 -7.69 6.76
CA HIS A 234 -0.42 -8.91 6.36
C HIS A 234 -0.18 -9.81 7.57
N ARG A 235 -0.44 -11.10 7.39
CA ARG A 235 -0.21 -12.13 8.40
C ARG A 235 0.60 -13.29 7.83
N ASP A 236 1.33 -13.94 8.73
CA ASP A 236 1.91 -15.25 8.47
C ASP A 236 0.88 -16.37 8.65
N GLN A 237 1.35 -17.61 8.58
CA GLN A 237 0.53 -18.81 8.70
C GLN A 237 -0.03 -19.03 10.09
N ALA A 238 0.70 -18.60 11.12
CA ALA A 238 0.24 -18.63 12.49
C ALA A 238 -0.82 -17.55 12.77
N GLY A 239 -1.17 -16.73 11.77
CA GLY A 239 -2.07 -15.60 11.89
C GLY A 239 -1.44 -14.40 12.58
N VAL A 240 -0.12 -14.41 12.77
CA VAL A 240 0.61 -13.33 13.44
C VAL A 240 0.78 -12.17 12.47
N LEU A 241 0.55 -10.94 12.98
CA LEU A 241 0.75 -9.72 12.22
C LEU A 241 2.22 -9.56 11.84
N THR A 242 2.51 -9.48 10.54
CA THR A 242 3.88 -9.25 10.02
C THR A 242 4.06 -7.83 9.48
N GLY A 243 2.97 -7.13 9.19
CA GLY A 243 2.97 -5.77 8.69
C GLY A 243 1.63 -5.42 8.07
N TRP A 244 1.62 -4.35 7.29
CA TRP A 244 0.45 -3.96 6.51
C TRP A 244 0.91 -3.21 5.27
N GLU A 245 0.20 -3.40 4.17
CA GLU A 245 0.32 -2.47 3.06
C GLU A 245 -0.58 -1.26 3.30
N ALA A 246 -0.16 -0.10 2.81
CA ALA A 246 -0.86 1.15 2.99
C ALA A 246 -1.16 1.80 1.65
N ARG A 247 -2.42 2.17 1.44
CA ARG A 247 -2.92 2.76 0.20
C ARG A 247 -3.90 3.89 0.47
N GLY A 248 -3.65 5.04 -0.11
CA GLY A 248 -4.54 6.19 -0.08
C GLY A 248 -4.54 6.93 -1.41
N PRO A 249 -5.22 8.07 -1.50
CA PRO A 249 -5.24 8.90 -2.70
C PRO A 249 -3.83 9.36 -3.13
N LEU A 250 -2.97 9.68 -2.16
CA LEU A 250 -1.63 10.24 -2.37
C LEU A 250 -0.51 9.40 -1.74
N TYR A 251 -0.83 8.22 -1.21
CA TYR A 251 0.11 7.40 -0.44
C TYR A 251 0.07 5.93 -0.87
N ARG A 252 1.26 5.37 -1.09
CA ARG A 252 1.50 3.93 -1.30
C ARG A 252 2.71 3.53 -0.46
N GLY A 253 2.63 2.42 0.24
CA GLY A 253 3.78 1.89 0.97
C GLY A 253 3.50 0.60 1.71
N PHE A 254 4.49 0.12 2.42
CA PHE A 254 4.38 -0.99 3.36
C PHE A 254 4.88 -0.55 4.73
N ALA A 255 4.39 -1.20 5.78
CA ALA A 255 4.77 -0.91 7.16
C ALA A 255 6.29 -0.91 7.35
N SER A 256 6.85 0.21 7.82
CA SER A 256 8.26 0.29 8.22
C SER A 256 8.56 -0.75 9.30
N GLY A 257 9.58 -1.57 9.08
CA GLY A 257 9.97 -2.65 9.98
C GLY A 257 9.13 -3.92 9.86
N GLY A 258 8.12 -3.95 8.99
CA GLY A 258 7.32 -5.14 8.71
C GLY A 258 7.87 -5.99 7.56
N THR A 259 7.37 -7.21 7.48
CA THR A 259 7.67 -8.20 6.45
C THR A 259 6.43 -8.46 5.61
N LYS A 260 6.57 -8.35 4.28
CA LYS A 260 5.51 -8.71 3.33
C LYS A 260 5.32 -10.22 3.33
N VAL A 261 4.16 -10.67 3.80
CA VAL A 261 3.74 -12.06 3.68
C VAL A 261 2.53 -12.11 2.76
N LEU A 262 1.31 -12.15 3.31
CA LEU A 262 0.07 -12.10 2.53
C LEU A 262 -1.00 -11.31 3.29
N PHE A 263 -1.71 -10.44 2.58
CA PHE A 263 -3.06 -10.05 3.00
C PHE A 263 -4.01 -11.21 2.68
N ARG A 264 -4.89 -11.56 3.62
CA ARG A 264 -5.77 -12.72 3.54
C ARG A 264 -7.22 -12.31 3.83
N PHE A 265 -8.10 -12.40 2.83
CA PHE A 265 -9.51 -12.04 2.96
C PHE A 265 -10.39 -13.21 2.52
N GLY A 266 -11.20 -13.74 3.43
CA GLY A 266 -11.99 -14.95 3.21
C GLY A 266 -11.77 -15.96 4.33
N SER A 267 -12.11 -17.23 4.07
CA SER A 267 -11.87 -18.32 5.03
C SER A 267 -10.48 -18.92 4.84
N ASP A 268 -9.72 -19.13 5.91
CA ASP A 268 -8.42 -19.81 5.88
C ASP A 268 -8.52 -21.31 5.53
N SER A 269 -9.75 -21.87 5.58
CA SER A 269 -10.07 -23.24 5.17
C SER A 269 -10.46 -23.36 3.70
N ALA A 270 -10.39 -22.28 2.93
CA ALA A 270 -10.75 -22.27 1.52
C ALA A 270 -9.79 -23.10 0.68
N SER A 271 -10.33 -23.87 -0.25
CA SER A 271 -9.55 -24.62 -1.24
C SER A 271 -9.19 -23.78 -2.47
N ARG A 272 -9.91 -22.67 -2.74
CA ARG A 272 -9.58 -21.77 -3.86
C ARG A 272 -8.79 -20.56 -3.37
N LEU A 273 -7.54 -20.45 -3.81
CA LEU A 273 -6.63 -19.36 -3.44
C LEU A 273 -6.51 -18.35 -4.58
N ALA A 274 -7.26 -17.25 -4.50
CA ALA A 274 -7.24 -16.19 -5.53
C ALA A 274 -6.19 -15.14 -5.20
N VAL A 275 -5.06 -15.15 -5.91
CA VAL A 275 -3.90 -14.29 -5.65
C VAL A 275 -3.90 -13.06 -6.54
N THR A 276 -3.88 -11.89 -5.91
CA THR A 276 -3.80 -10.57 -6.56
C THR A 276 -2.54 -9.81 -6.14
N GLU A 277 -2.27 -8.68 -6.80
CA GLU A 277 -1.12 -7.84 -6.48
C GLU A 277 -1.38 -6.94 -5.27
N ALA A 278 -2.55 -6.31 -5.15
CA ALA A 278 -2.92 -5.48 -4.00
C ALA A 278 -4.20 -5.94 -3.28
N ALA A 279 -4.36 -5.60 -1.99
CA ALA A 279 -5.54 -5.97 -1.19
C ALA A 279 -6.81 -5.29 -1.69
N ILE A 280 -6.68 -4.12 -2.33
CA ILE A 280 -7.82 -3.50 -3.02
C ILE A 280 -8.31 -4.43 -4.13
N ASP A 281 -7.41 -5.01 -4.93
CA ASP A 281 -7.76 -5.93 -6.00
C ASP A 281 -8.33 -7.24 -5.44
N ALA A 282 -7.78 -7.75 -4.33
CA ALA A 282 -8.32 -8.92 -3.64
C ALA A 282 -9.77 -8.68 -3.16
N MET A 283 -10.03 -7.53 -2.52
CA MET A 283 -11.37 -7.14 -2.10
C MET A 283 -12.28 -6.82 -3.29
N THR A 284 -11.74 -6.29 -4.39
CA THR A 284 -12.50 -6.01 -5.60
C THR A 284 -12.92 -7.31 -6.29
N LEU A 285 -12.02 -8.27 -6.47
CA LEU A 285 -12.35 -9.58 -7.01
C LEU A 285 -13.41 -10.27 -6.14
N ALA A 286 -13.25 -10.21 -4.82
CA ALA A 286 -14.25 -10.71 -3.88
C ALA A 286 -15.61 -9.99 -4.03
N ALA A 287 -15.62 -8.71 -4.36
CA ALA A 287 -16.86 -7.97 -4.66
C ALA A 287 -17.52 -8.47 -5.95
N ILE A 288 -16.74 -8.65 -7.02
CA ILE A 288 -17.20 -9.12 -8.33
C ILE A 288 -17.75 -10.54 -8.23
N GLU A 289 -17.07 -11.43 -7.49
CA GLU A 289 -17.48 -12.81 -7.28
C GLU A 289 -18.54 -12.98 -6.18
N GLY A 290 -19.02 -11.89 -5.58
CA GLY A 290 -20.10 -11.92 -4.59
C GLY A 290 -19.72 -12.58 -3.25
N LEU A 291 -18.47 -12.40 -2.81
CA LEU A 291 -17.87 -13.08 -1.64
C LEU A 291 -17.97 -14.61 -1.77
N ARG A 292 -17.57 -15.15 -2.93
CA ARG A 292 -17.64 -16.58 -3.26
C ARG A 292 -17.16 -17.46 -2.12
N GLU A 293 -18.02 -18.37 -1.69
CA GLU A 293 -17.72 -19.36 -0.67
C GLU A 293 -16.56 -20.29 -1.11
N GLY A 294 -15.77 -20.74 -0.14
CA GLY A 294 -14.61 -21.60 -0.42
C GLY A 294 -13.44 -20.89 -1.13
N THR A 295 -13.44 -19.55 -1.19
CA THR A 295 -12.34 -18.75 -1.73
C THR A 295 -11.63 -17.94 -0.64
N LEU A 296 -10.30 -17.98 -0.67
CA LEU A 296 -9.42 -17.06 0.05
C LEU A 296 -8.79 -16.11 -0.95
N TYR A 297 -9.11 -14.82 -0.84
CA TYR A 297 -8.56 -13.75 -1.65
C TYR A 297 -7.27 -13.26 -0.99
N LEU A 298 -6.17 -13.38 -1.71
CA LEU A 298 -4.82 -13.14 -1.24
C LEU A 298 -4.22 -11.94 -1.96
N SER A 299 -3.41 -11.14 -1.27
CA SER A 299 -2.57 -10.13 -1.91
C SER A 299 -1.12 -10.19 -1.47
N THR A 300 -0.22 -10.00 -2.43
CA THR A 300 1.23 -9.97 -2.25
C THR A 300 1.75 -8.59 -1.77
N GLY A 301 0.94 -7.54 -1.79
CA GLY A 301 1.37 -6.17 -1.43
C GLY A 301 2.23 -5.51 -2.52
N GLY A 302 1.94 -5.83 -3.78
CA GLY A 302 2.47 -5.23 -5.01
C GLY A 302 3.85 -5.70 -5.45
N GLY A 303 4.45 -6.70 -4.83
CA GLY A 303 5.78 -7.21 -5.18
C GLY A 303 5.97 -8.65 -4.73
N TRP A 304 6.77 -9.41 -5.46
CA TRP A 304 7.12 -10.80 -5.12
C TRP A 304 8.29 -10.82 -4.13
N SER A 305 8.13 -11.48 -2.97
CA SER A 305 9.18 -11.62 -1.97
C SER A 305 9.34 -13.08 -1.56
N PRO A 306 10.54 -13.53 -1.13
CA PRO A 306 10.73 -14.93 -0.71
C PRO A 306 9.77 -15.36 0.41
N THR A 307 9.42 -14.44 1.31
CA THR A 307 8.45 -14.71 2.39
C THR A 307 7.01 -14.81 1.89
N THR A 308 6.68 -14.12 0.81
CA THR A 308 5.38 -14.25 0.14
C THR A 308 5.30 -15.57 -0.62
N GLU A 309 6.35 -15.93 -1.34
CA GLU A 309 6.48 -17.18 -2.09
C GLU A 309 6.34 -18.40 -1.17
N ALA A 310 7.14 -18.47 -0.09
CA ALA A 310 7.05 -19.54 0.89
C ALA A 310 5.64 -19.67 1.51
N ALA A 311 4.98 -18.53 1.77
CA ALA A 311 3.61 -18.55 2.30
C ALA A 311 2.58 -19.04 1.28
N LEU A 312 2.78 -18.78 -0.01
CA LEU A 312 1.94 -19.30 -1.09
C LEU A 312 2.18 -20.80 -1.30
N GLU A 313 3.43 -21.26 -1.34
CA GLU A 313 3.80 -22.68 -1.45
C GLU A 313 3.15 -23.51 -0.34
N GLU A 314 3.24 -23.05 0.90
CA GLU A 314 2.66 -23.77 2.04
C GLU A 314 1.12 -23.81 1.98
N LEU A 315 0.47 -22.73 1.54
CA LEU A 315 -0.98 -22.75 1.32
C LEU A 315 -1.36 -23.70 0.17
N ALA A 316 -0.57 -23.72 -0.90
CA ALA A 316 -0.76 -24.54 -2.09
C ALA A 316 -0.55 -26.04 -1.82
N THR A 317 0.28 -26.40 -0.84
CA THR A 317 0.59 -27.80 -0.48
C THR A 317 -0.61 -28.52 0.15
N LYS A 318 -1.62 -27.79 0.63
CA LYS A 318 -2.81 -28.39 1.24
C LYS A 318 -3.59 -29.20 0.18
N PRO A 319 -4.08 -30.41 0.52
CA PRO A 319 -4.82 -31.23 -0.43
C PRO A 319 -6.05 -30.54 -1.02
N GLY A 320 -6.27 -30.70 -2.32
CA GLY A 320 -7.44 -30.18 -3.03
C GLY A 320 -7.44 -28.66 -3.24
N VAL A 321 -6.30 -27.99 -3.04
CA VAL A 321 -6.16 -26.56 -3.32
C VAL A 321 -6.07 -26.30 -4.83
N GLN A 322 -6.76 -25.24 -5.26
CA GLN A 322 -6.61 -24.62 -6.56
C GLN A 322 -6.03 -23.21 -6.40
N LEU A 323 -4.89 -22.96 -7.02
CA LEU A 323 -4.28 -21.63 -7.13
C LEU A 323 -4.89 -20.88 -8.32
N VAL A 324 -5.38 -19.68 -8.05
CA VAL A 324 -5.95 -18.80 -9.07
C VAL A 324 -5.11 -17.55 -9.17
N ALA A 325 -4.35 -17.42 -10.25
CA ALA A 325 -3.65 -16.19 -10.56
C ALA A 325 -4.65 -15.16 -11.04
N ALA A 326 -5.00 -14.19 -10.20
CA ALA A 326 -5.93 -13.11 -10.52
C ALA A 326 -5.18 -11.77 -10.51
N THR A 327 -4.10 -11.67 -11.29
CA THR A 327 -3.30 -10.43 -11.37
C THR A 327 -3.69 -9.59 -12.58
N ASP A 328 -3.10 -8.41 -12.67
CA ASP A 328 -3.51 -7.38 -13.62
C ASP A 328 -3.36 -7.83 -15.08
N ALA A 329 -4.11 -7.21 -15.99
CA ALA A 329 -4.09 -7.50 -17.42
C ALA A 329 -3.01 -6.68 -18.14
N ASN A 330 -1.78 -6.77 -17.62
CA ASN A 330 -0.60 -6.10 -18.17
C ASN A 330 0.63 -7.02 -18.12
N PRO A 331 1.77 -6.66 -18.76
CA PRO A 331 2.94 -7.53 -18.80
C PRO A 331 3.51 -7.91 -17.43
N GLN A 332 3.42 -7.01 -16.44
CA GLN A 332 3.85 -7.32 -15.07
C GLN A 332 2.93 -8.37 -14.44
N GLY A 333 1.62 -8.21 -14.58
CA GLY A 333 0.63 -9.18 -14.14
C GLY A 333 0.85 -10.54 -14.81
N ASP A 334 1.22 -10.58 -16.08
CA ASP A 334 1.52 -11.82 -16.81
C ASP A 334 2.72 -12.56 -16.22
N MET A 335 3.78 -11.84 -15.84
CA MET A 335 4.91 -12.45 -15.14
C MET A 335 4.53 -12.99 -13.76
N PHE A 336 3.69 -12.28 -13.00
CA PHE A 336 3.15 -12.78 -11.74
C PHE A 336 2.30 -14.05 -11.96
N ALA A 337 1.55 -14.11 -13.06
CA ALA A 337 0.79 -15.30 -13.45
C ALA A 337 1.68 -16.53 -13.60
N GLU A 338 2.78 -16.35 -14.33
CA GLU A 338 3.70 -17.43 -14.67
C GLU A 338 4.46 -17.93 -13.43
N ARG A 339 4.82 -17.03 -12.51
CA ARG A 339 5.39 -17.42 -11.22
C ARG A 339 4.42 -18.25 -10.38
N LEU A 340 3.15 -17.85 -10.32
CA LEU A 340 2.12 -18.62 -9.64
C LEU A 340 1.90 -19.99 -10.31
N ARG A 341 1.98 -20.04 -11.64
CA ARG A 341 1.89 -21.30 -12.39
C ARG A 341 3.04 -22.23 -12.05
N THR A 342 4.28 -21.73 -12.10
CA THR A 342 5.48 -22.50 -11.75
C THR A 342 5.38 -23.04 -10.32
N LEU A 343 4.96 -22.21 -9.37
CA LEU A 343 4.74 -22.61 -7.98
C LEU A 343 3.67 -23.72 -7.88
N ALA A 344 2.58 -23.61 -8.62
CA ALA A 344 1.54 -24.63 -8.62
C ALA A 344 2.02 -25.96 -9.23
N ASP A 345 2.80 -25.90 -10.31
CA ASP A 345 3.41 -27.07 -10.96
C ASP A 345 4.41 -27.77 -10.01
N ASP A 346 5.24 -27.00 -9.30
CA ASP A 346 6.24 -27.51 -8.35
C ASP A 346 5.58 -28.20 -7.14
N VAL A 347 4.47 -27.66 -6.66
CA VAL A 347 3.71 -28.22 -5.53
C VAL A 347 2.72 -29.31 -5.97
N GLY A 348 2.38 -29.37 -7.26
CA GLY A 348 1.42 -30.30 -7.83
C GLY A 348 -0.04 -29.96 -7.50
N CYS A 349 -0.40 -28.67 -7.43
CA CYS A 349 -1.78 -28.23 -7.19
C CYS A 349 -2.44 -27.67 -8.47
N ASP A 350 -3.78 -27.64 -8.49
CA ASP A 350 -4.51 -27.13 -9.66
C ASP A 350 -4.27 -25.64 -9.86
N TRP A 351 -4.17 -25.19 -11.12
CA TRP A 351 -3.94 -23.78 -11.44
C TRP A 351 -4.94 -23.24 -12.47
N THR A 352 -5.34 -21.98 -12.29
CA THR A 352 -6.08 -21.21 -13.30
C THR A 352 -5.65 -19.75 -13.35
N ARG A 353 -5.81 -19.11 -14.51
CA ARG A 353 -5.62 -17.67 -14.70
C ARG A 353 -6.96 -16.96 -14.83
N LEU A 354 -7.19 -15.96 -14.00
CA LEU A 354 -8.25 -14.97 -14.18
C LEU A 354 -7.63 -13.62 -14.53
N ARG A 355 -8.21 -12.93 -15.52
CA ARG A 355 -7.83 -11.57 -15.88
C ARG A 355 -9.01 -10.62 -15.69
N PRO A 356 -8.76 -9.40 -15.19
CA PRO A 356 -9.76 -8.35 -15.26
C PRO A 356 -10.07 -8.03 -16.74
N PRO A 357 -11.31 -7.60 -17.06
CA PRO A 357 -11.64 -7.07 -18.38
C PRO A 357 -10.86 -5.80 -18.75
N GLU A 358 -10.53 -4.98 -17.74
CA GLU A 358 -9.68 -3.79 -17.86
C GLU A 358 -8.25 -4.08 -17.39
N GLU A 359 -7.38 -3.06 -17.42
CA GLU A 359 -5.98 -3.18 -16.99
C GLU A 359 -5.83 -3.72 -15.55
N ASP A 360 -6.69 -3.27 -14.62
CA ASP A 360 -6.75 -3.78 -13.24
C ASP A 360 -8.17 -4.09 -12.78
N TRP A 361 -8.27 -4.85 -11.68
CA TRP A 361 -9.56 -5.26 -11.11
C TRP A 361 -10.39 -4.08 -10.60
N ASN A 362 -9.76 -3.06 -10.01
CA ASN A 362 -10.45 -1.90 -9.45
C ASN A 362 -11.11 -1.04 -10.53
N GLU A 363 -10.44 -0.83 -11.67
CA GLU A 363 -11.02 -0.17 -12.83
C GLU A 363 -12.18 -0.97 -13.40
N SER A 364 -12.03 -2.30 -13.52
CA SER A 364 -13.13 -3.18 -13.95
C SER A 364 -14.38 -3.00 -13.07
N LEU A 365 -14.23 -3.00 -11.74
CA LEU A 365 -15.33 -2.78 -10.81
C LEU A 365 -15.95 -1.38 -10.95
N LYS A 366 -15.13 -0.33 -11.14
CA LYS A 366 -15.62 1.04 -11.33
C LYS A 366 -16.51 1.15 -12.57
N ILE A 367 -16.14 0.50 -13.66
CA ILE A 367 -16.93 0.46 -14.90
C ILE A 367 -18.24 -0.29 -14.65
N MET A 368 -18.19 -1.51 -14.09
CA MET A 368 -19.38 -2.31 -13.78
C MET A 368 -20.38 -1.54 -12.89
N GLU A 369 -19.87 -0.85 -11.86
CA GLU A 369 -20.68 -0.04 -10.94
C GLU A 369 -21.23 1.25 -11.60
N ARG A 370 -20.56 1.78 -12.62
CA ARG A 370 -21.09 2.91 -13.41
C ARG A 370 -22.23 2.43 -14.30
N GLU A 371 -22.02 1.36 -15.07
CA GLU A 371 -23.03 0.76 -15.95
C GLU A 371 -24.27 0.30 -15.18
N LYS A 372 -24.09 -0.27 -13.98
CA LYS A 372 -25.21 -0.66 -13.11
C LYS A 372 -26.07 0.54 -12.69
N ARG A 373 -25.45 1.68 -12.40
CA ARG A 373 -26.18 2.92 -12.06
C ARG A 373 -26.91 3.46 -13.28
N GLU A 374 -26.25 3.53 -14.43
CA GLU A 374 -26.86 3.98 -15.69
C GLU A 374 -28.05 3.11 -16.09
N ARG A 375 -27.98 1.78 -15.91
CA ARG A 375 -29.12 0.88 -16.12
C ARG A 375 -30.27 1.13 -15.14
N THR A 376 -29.97 1.46 -13.89
CA THR A 376 -30.98 1.71 -12.85
C THR A 376 -31.62 3.10 -13.01
N GLU A 377 -30.87 4.08 -13.50
CA GLU A 377 -31.32 5.46 -13.70
C GLU A 377 -31.96 5.66 -15.09
N GLY A 378 -31.49 4.96 -16.12
CA GLY A 378 -32.03 5.00 -17.50
C GLY A 378 -33.13 3.98 -17.79
N GLY A 379 -33.24 2.92 -16.97
CA GLY A 379 -34.36 1.99 -16.99
C GLY A 379 -35.56 2.58 -16.27
N GLY A 380 -36.21 3.57 -16.88
CA GLY A 380 -37.44 4.17 -16.37
C GLY A 380 -38.44 3.09 -16.02
N VAL A 381 -38.73 2.93 -14.72
CA VAL A 381 -39.87 2.18 -14.24
C VAL A 381 -41.09 2.76 -14.96
N PRO A 382 -41.96 1.97 -15.64
CA PRO A 382 -43.22 2.50 -16.11
C PRO A 382 -43.90 3.07 -14.89
N HIS A 383 -44.18 4.38 -14.88
CA HIS A 383 -44.94 5.00 -13.82
C HIS A 383 -46.15 4.12 -13.55
N ALA A 384 -46.18 3.48 -12.39
CA ALA A 384 -47.38 2.83 -11.90
C ALA A 384 -48.45 3.91 -11.97
N ARG A 385 -49.42 3.73 -12.88
CA ARG A 385 -50.57 4.62 -13.01
C ARG A 385 -51.07 4.87 -11.59
N GLY A 386 -51.02 6.13 -11.16
CA GLY A 386 -51.47 6.52 -9.84
C GLY A 386 -52.85 5.92 -9.58
N PRO A 387 -53.13 5.45 -8.35
CA PRO A 387 -54.42 4.86 -8.05
C PRO A 387 -55.49 5.89 -8.46
N ARG A 388 -56.43 5.46 -9.31
CA ARG A 388 -57.61 6.26 -9.64
C ARG A 388 -58.23 6.68 -8.31
N GLN A 389 -58.02 7.93 -7.91
CA GLN A 389 -58.81 8.54 -6.85
C GLN A 389 -60.25 8.52 -7.34
N GLY A 390 -61.02 7.57 -6.80
CA GLY A 390 -62.47 7.64 -6.89
C GLY A 390 -62.89 9.00 -6.36
N LYS A 391 -63.60 9.77 -7.19
CA LYS A 391 -64.26 11.00 -6.78
C LYS A 391 -65.18 10.65 -5.60
N LEU A 392 -64.75 10.97 -4.39
CA LEU A 392 -65.64 11.02 -3.23
C LEU A 392 -66.65 12.12 -3.53
N ARG A 393 -67.92 11.74 -3.60
CA ARG A 393 -69.05 12.66 -3.68
C ARG A 393 -69.06 13.52 -2.40
N PRO A 394 -69.24 14.85 -2.50
CA PRO A 394 -69.46 15.67 -1.31
C PRO A 394 -70.77 15.25 -0.63
N VAL A 395 -70.72 15.12 0.70
CA VAL A 395 -71.86 14.92 1.58
C VAL A 395 -72.61 16.26 1.68
N GLU A 396 -73.91 16.26 1.37
CA GLU A 396 -74.80 17.41 1.60
C GLU A 396 -75.01 17.63 3.10
N PRO A 397 -75.04 18.89 3.58
CA PRO A 397 -75.29 19.20 4.97
C PRO A 397 -76.76 19.00 5.33
N ALA A 398 -77.00 18.40 6.50
CA ALA A 398 -78.31 18.19 7.09
C ALA A 398 -79.01 19.53 7.37
N LEU A 399 -80.24 19.67 6.87
CA LEU A 399 -81.19 20.69 7.32
C LEU A 399 -82.19 20.03 8.26
N ASP A 400 -82.20 20.55 9.49
CA ASP A 400 -83.19 20.27 10.52
C ASP A 400 -84.59 20.69 10.05
N ALA A 401 -85.59 19.85 10.34
CA ALA A 401 -86.99 20.18 10.19
C ALA A 401 -87.70 19.95 11.53
N ASP A 402 -87.65 20.99 12.37
CA ASP A 402 -88.64 21.22 13.43
C ASP A 402 -89.82 22.03 12.86
N GLY A 403 -91.03 21.72 13.32
CA GLY A 403 -92.07 22.75 13.46
C GLY A 403 -93.30 22.67 12.53
N ARG A 404 -94.27 21.89 12.98
CA ARG A 404 -95.73 21.89 12.80
C ARG A 404 -96.47 23.14 12.25
N ASP A 405 -97.59 22.80 11.60
CA ASP A 405 -98.96 23.40 11.61
C ASP A 405 -99.24 24.80 11.02
N ALA A 406 -100.14 24.85 10.01
CA ALA A 406 -101.55 25.27 10.16
C ALA A 406 -102.22 25.76 8.85
N GLY A 407 -103.48 25.32 8.63
CA GLY A 407 -104.56 26.01 7.87
C GLY A 407 -104.51 25.91 6.34
N GLY A 408 -105.48 25.29 5.63
CA GLY A 408 -106.88 25.76 5.45
C GLY A 408 -106.91 26.73 4.23
N SER A 409 -107.71 26.58 3.18
CA SER A 409 -109.12 26.21 3.08
C SER A 409 -109.54 25.88 1.63
N GLN A 410 -110.75 25.33 1.51
CA GLN A 410 -111.43 24.81 0.34
C GLN A 410 -111.64 25.82 -0.81
N GLY A 411 -111.47 25.33 -2.05
CA GLY A 411 -112.10 25.89 -3.24
C GLY A 411 -113.45 25.19 -3.48
N VAL A 412 -114.49 26.01 -3.48
CA VAL A 412 -115.89 25.68 -3.75
C VAL A 412 -116.06 25.15 -5.19
N MET A 413 -116.90 24.11 -5.32
CA MET A 413 -117.70 23.63 -6.46
C MET A 413 -117.14 23.77 -7.89
N LYS A 414 -117.12 22.60 -8.58
CA LYS A 414 -117.51 22.36 -9.98
C LYS A 414 -117.99 23.62 -10.75
N ASP A 415 -117.50 23.94 -11.93
CA ASP A 415 -117.35 23.06 -13.11
C ASP A 415 -116.09 23.32 -13.95
#